data_AF-W4UXS2-F1
#
_entry.id   AF-W4UXS2-F1
#
_cell.length_a   1.000
_cell.length_b   1.000
_cell.length_c   1.000
_cell.angle_alpha   90.00
_cell.angle_beta   90.00
_cell.angle_gamma   90.00
#
_symmetry.space_group_name_H-M   'P 1'
#
loop_
_entity.id
_entity.type
_entity.pdbx_description
1 polymer ?
#
loop_
_entity_poly.entity_id
_entity_poly.type
_entity_poly.pdbx_seq_one_letter_code
_entity_poly.pdbx_strand_id
1 'polypeptide(L)'
;MKQKKMLALTLSQLKNIYYQEMPQIAEMVERSTSVEDFKNSLLQYVDAYQVEGSAAEKAREQIRLLLHYDGQVVHELSTGEDMSVQTIQLLYQFLKGTLKDMETPTDLFIELFQLFERLGGEETPALSPQRIKIRSDRWVTGLDKDVRLIREENKERMLHLLIQKIENRKSKPSARFHFEEGMNYEEKYQSVNEWWNDFRFHLAMAIKSPTELNRFLGNSLSSETMYLLLLARKKGMPFFATPYYLSLLNPTAEGYDDEAIRSYILYSPRLVETYGDIVAWEKEDIVKPGEPNAAGWLLPDGNNIHRRYPEVAILIPDTMGRACGAYALLANECMIFKANASTSNSSHCFLKRRGIINCGD
;
A
#
# COMPACT_ATOMS: atom_id res chain seq x y z
N MET A 1 -21.51 29.04 2.23
CA MET A 1 -22.67 28.16 1.88
C MET A 1 -22.58 26.81 2.63
N LYS A 2 -23.67 26.11 3.01
CA LYS A 2 -23.56 24.80 3.72
C LYS A 2 -23.04 23.70 2.77
N GLN A 3 -21.95 23.01 3.14
CA GLN A 3 -21.28 21.95 2.33
C GLN A 3 -22.22 20.93 1.66
N LYS A 4 -23.24 20.40 2.37
CA LYS A 4 -24.20 19.43 1.80
C LYS A 4 -25.02 19.98 0.63
N LYS A 5 -25.21 21.30 0.54
CA LYS A 5 -25.92 21.93 -0.58
C LYS A 5 -25.03 22.11 -1.81
N MET A 6 -23.71 22.19 -1.63
CA MET A 6 -22.76 22.37 -2.74
C MET A 6 -22.67 21.14 -3.62
N LEU A 7 -22.62 19.95 -3.01
CA LEU A 7 -22.49 18.67 -3.71
C LEU A 7 -23.73 18.28 -4.54
N ALA A 8 -24.83 19.02 -4.42
CA ALA A 8 -26.06 18.79 -5.18
C ALA A 8 -26.26 19.83 -6.30
N LEU A 9 -25.29 20.74 -6.51
CA LEU A 9 -25.38 21.79 -7.52
C LEU A 9 -25.14 21.23 -8.92
N THR A 10 -25.91 21.73 -9.87
CA THR A 10 -25.61 21.53 -11.30
C THR A 10 -24.46 22.44 -11.75
N LEU A 11 -23.81 22.12 -12.87
CA LEU A 11 -22.77 22.96 -13.47
C LEU A 11 -23.24 24.40 -13.69
N SER A 12 -24.49 24.61 -14.14
CA SER A 12 -25.06 25.95 -14.34
C SER A 12 -25.22 26.71 -13.02
N GLN A 13 -25.73 26.06 -11.98
CA GLN A 13 -25.86 26.68 -10.65
C GLN A 13 -24.50 27.04 -10.07
N LEU A 14 -23.52 26.13 -10.18
CA LEU A 14 -22.17 26.35 -9.70
C LEU A 14 -21.48 27.48 -10.47
N LYS A 15 -21.68 27.57 -11.79
CA LYS A 15 -21.16 28.66 -12.62
C LYS A 15 -21.71 30.00 -12.13
N ASN A 16 -23.01 30.10 -11.86
CA ASN A 16 -23.59 31.34 -11.32
C ASN A 16 -22.96 31.73 -9.97
N ILE A 17 -22.66 30.76 -9.11
CA ILE A 17 -21.98 31.01 -7.83
C ILE A 17 -20.57 31.56 -8.06
N TYR A 18 -19.81 31.02 -9.01
CA TYR A 18 -18.49 31.56 -9.37
C TYR A 18 -18.56 33.03 -9.82
N TYR A 19 -19.55 33.38 -10.66
CA TYR A 19 -19.71 34.78 -11.10
C TYR A 19 -20.15 35.71 -9.97
N GLN A 20 -20.85 35.21 -8.95
CA GLN A 20 -21.32 35.99 -7.81
C GLN A 20 -20.23 36.19 -6.74
N GLU A 21 -19.57 35.10 -6.34
CA GLU A 21 -18.63 35.09 -5.22
C GLU A 21 -17.19 35.32 -5.66
N MET A 22 -16.84 35.02 -6.93
CA MET A 22 -15.48 35.16 -7.48
C MET A 22 -15.47 35.94 -8.81
N PRO A 23 -16.00 37.17 -8.83
CA PRO A 23 -16.14 37.94 -10.06
C PRO A 23 -14.79 38.19 -10.74
N GLN A 24 -13.68 38.29 -9.99
CA GLN A 24 -12.35 38.50 -10.56
C GLN A 24 -11.93 37.33 -11.45
N ILE A 25 -12.23 36.08 -11.03
CA ILE A 25 -11.90 34.88 -11.81
C ILE A 25 -12.77 34.78 -13.06
N ALA A 26 -14.07 35.03 -12.91
CA ALA A 26 -14.99 35.08 -14.04
C ALA A 26 -14.59 36.16 -15.07
N GLU A 27 -14.22 37.36 -14.61
CA GLU A 27 -13.73 38.43 -15.49
C GLU A 27 -12.44 38.06 -16.23
N MET A 28 -11.50 37.37 -15.57
CA MET A 28 -10.29 36.88 -16.21
C MET A 28 -10.62 35.93 -17.36
N VAL A 29 -11.59 35.03 -17.19
CA VAL A 29 -12.04 34.12 -18.27
C VAL A 29 -12.72 34.89 -19.40
N GLU A 30 -13.47 35.96 -19.10
CA GLU A 30 -14.13 36.75 -20.16
C GLU A 30 -13.15 37.55 -21.00
N ARG A 31 -12.10 38.11 -20.38
CA ARG A 31 -11.06 38.89 -21.06
C ARG A 31 -10.04 38.02 -21.80
N SER A 32 -9.90 36.76 -21.40
CA SER A 32 -8.93 35.84 -22.01
C SER A 32 -9.42 35.32 -23.35
N THR A 33 -8.54 35.33 -24.36
CA THR A 33 -8.83 34.77 -25.68
C THR A 33 -8.42 33.30 -25.82
N SER A 34 -7.50 32.85 -24.96
CA SER A 34 -6.99 31.48 -24.92
C SER A 34 -6.85 30.97 -23.47
N VAL A 35 -6.64 29.66 -23.34
CA VAL A 35 -6.35 29.02 -22.04
C VAL A 35 -5.05 29.57 -21.45
N GLU A 36 -4.02 29.75 -22.27
CA GLU A 36 -2.74 30.36 -21.87
C GLU A 36 -2.90 31.80 -21.37
N ASP A 37 -3.74 32.62 -22.02
CA ASP A 37 -4.01 33.99 -21.53
C ASP A 37 -4.66 33.97 -20.15
N PHE A 38 -5.59 33.03 -19.94
CA PHE A 38 -6.25 32.85 -18.66
C PHE A 38 -5.27 32.38 -17.58
N LYS A 39 -4.41 31.39 -17.89
CA LYS A 39 -3.38 30.90 -16.98
C LYS A 39 -2.41 32.01 -16.56
N ASN A 40 -1.96 32.83 -17.50
CA ASN A 40 -1.08 33.97 -17.21
C ASN A 40 -1.78 35.03 -16.35
N SER A 41 -3.03 35.36 -16.66
CA SER A 41 -3.83 36.31 -15.87
C SER A 41 -4.06 35.80 -14.45
N LEU A 42 -4.39 34.52 -14.31
CA LEU A 42 -4.61 33.87 -13.03
C LEU A 42 -3.31 33.81 -12.20
N LEU A 43 -2.17 33.50 -12.82
CA LEU A 43 -0.87 33.51 -12.16
C LEU A 43 -0.53 34.92 -11.62
N GLN A 44 -0.70 35.95 -12.44
CA GLN A 44 -0.47 37.34 -12.03
C GLN A 44 -1.39 37.75 -10.87
N TYR A 45 -2.67 37.36 -10.93
CA TYR A 45 -3.63 37.60 -9.86
C TYR A 45 -3.20 36.95 -8.55
N VAL A 46 -2.82 35.66 -8.60
CA VAL A 46 -2.38 34.88 -7.44
C VAL A 46 -1.07 35.42 -6.84
N ASP A 47 -0.14 35.87 -7.69
CA ASP A 47 1.14 36.44 -7.25
C ASP A 47 0.99 37.83 -6.63
N ALA A 48 0.06 38.65 -7.14
CA ALA A 48 -0.25 39.97 -6.61
C ALA A 48 -1.19 39.93 -5.40
N TYR A 49 -1.84 38.79 -5.13
CA TYR A 49 -2.79 38.65 -4.04
C TYR A 49 -2.10 38.83 -2.68
N GLN A 50 -2.63 39.73 -1.85
CA GLN A 50 -2.15 39.91 -0.49
C GLN A 50 -2.67 38.77 0.37
N VAL A 51 -1.76 37.87 0.73
CA VAL A 51 -2.07 36.68 1.52
C VAL A 51 -1.83 36.98 2.99
N GLU A 52 -2.85 36.77 3.82
CA GLU A 52 -2.73 36.82 5.27
C GLU A 52 -2.98 35.42 5.87
N GLY A 53 -2.01 34.90 6.61
CA GLY A 53 -2.13 33.62 7.32
C GLY A 53 -1.63 32.38 6.56
N SER A 54 -1.33 31.33 7.31
CA SER A 54 -0.69 30.12 6.77
C SER A 54 -1.59 29.30 5.84
N ALA A 55 -2.91 29.37 6.01
CA ALA A 55 -3.88 28.64 5.20
C ALA A 55 -3.98 29.21 3.77
N ALA A 56 -4.02 30.55 3.67
CA ALA A 56 -4.06 31.26 2.40
C ALA A 56 -2.73 31.13 1.64
N GLU A 57 -1.59 31.11 2.34
CA GLU A 57 -0.28 30.86 1.72
C GLU A 57 -0.21 29.46 1.10
N LYS A 58 -0.70 28.44 1.81
CA LYS A 58 -0.81 27.08 1.26
C LYS A 58 -1.74 27.02 0.05
N ALA A 59 -2.84 27.78 0.06
CA ALA A 59 -3.75 27.85 -1.08
C ALA A 59 -3.07 28.49 -2.29
N ARG A 60 -2.31 29.58 -2.09
CA ARG A 60 -1.50 30.22 -3.14
C ARG A 60 -0.53 29.23 -3.79
N GLU A 61 0.24 28.51 -2.98
CA GLU A 61 1.19 27.52 -3.49
C GLU A 61 0.50 26.35 -4.20
N GLN A 62 -0.67 25.92 -3.72
CA GLN A 62 -1.49 24.91 -4.39
C GLN A 62 -1.96 25.40 -5.77
N ILE A 63 -2.45 26.64 -5.89
CA ILE A 63 -2.88 27.20 -7.17
C ILE A 63 -1.70 27.33 -8.14
N ARG A 64 -0.52 27.79 -7.67
CA ARG A 64 0.72 27.83 -8.46
C ARG A 64 1.12 26.45 -8.98
N LEU A 65 1.01 25.42 -8.14
CA LEU A 65 1.31 24.05 -8.52
C LEU A 65 0.37 23.55 -9.63
N LEU A 66 -0.94 23.80 -9.50
CA LEU A 66 -1.91 23.46 -10.52
C LEU A 66 -1.61 24.17 -11.84
N LEU A 67 -1.31 25.47 -11.81
CA LEU A 67 -0.91 26.24 -12.99
C LEU A 67 0.36 25.71 -13.65
N HIS A 68 1.34 25.28 -12.86
CA HIS A 68 2.61 24.75 -13.36
C HIS A 68 2.43 23.43 -14.11
N TYR A 69 1.64 22.50 -13.56
CA TYR A 69 1.42 21.19 -14.16
C TYR A 69 0.34 21.17 -15.24
N ASP A 70 -0.57 22.15 -15.26
CA ASP A 70 -1.61 22.21 -16.28
C ASP A 70 -1.01 22.31 -17.70
N GLY A 71 -1.47 21.43 -18.60
CA GLY A 71 -0.96 21.24 -19.96
C GLY A 71 0.19 20.23 -20.08
N GLN A 72 0.75 19.76 -18.96
CA GLN A 72 1.80 18.72 -18.98
C GLN A 72 1.20 17.32 -19.24
N VAL A 73 2.05 16.41 -19.72
CA VAL A 73 1.72 15.00 -19.93
C VAL A 73 2.49 14.17 -18.90
N VAL A 74 1.76 13.32 -18.17
CA VAL A 74 2.30 12.41 -17.16
C VAL A 74 2.07 10.98 -17.64
N HIS A 75 3.12 10.18 -17.65
CA HIS A 75 3.03 8.76 -17.95
C HIS A 75 2.49 8.00 -16.72
N GLU A 76 1.26 7.49 -16.81
CA GLU A 76 0.61 6.77 -15.71
C GLU A 76 1.05 5.30 -15.71
N LEU A 77 1.86 4.94 -14.71
CA LEU A 77 2.48 3.61 -14.63
C LEU A 77 1.47 2.47 -14.45
N SER A 78 0.30 2.75 -13.88
CA SER A 78 -0.71 1.72 -13.59
C SER A 78 -1.45 1.26 -14.85
N THR A 79 -1.74 2.19 -15.77
CA THR A 79 -2.42 1.92 -17.02
C THR A 79 -1.45 1.80 -18.21
N GLY A 80 -0.23 2.32 -18.06
CA GLY A 80 0.75 2.43 -19.14
C GLY A 80 0.40 3.52 -20.15
N GLU A 81 -0.53 4.40 -19.80
CA GLU A 81 -1.05 5.45 -20.70
C GLU A 81 -0.49 6.82 -20.34
N ASP A 82 -0.32 7.66 -21.36
CA ASP A 82 0.03 9.05 -21.16
C ASP A 82 -1.24 9.88 -20.87
N MET A 83 -1.27 10.51 -19.70
CA MET A 83 -2.37 11.32 -19.23
C MET A 83 -2.02 12.81 -19.27
N SER A 84 -2.90 13.63 -19.84
CA SER A 84 -2.74 15.09 -19.84
C SER A 84 -3.35 15.70 -18.57
N VAL A 85 -2.59 16.56 -17.88
CA VAL A 85 -3.08 17.37 -16.77
C VAL A 85 -3.83 18.58 -17.33
N GLN A 86 -5.12 18.73 -17.01
CA GLN A 86 -5.99 19.75 -17.62
C GLN A 86 -6.84 20.51 -16.60
N THR A 87 -6.44 20.55 -15.33
CA THR A 87 -7.22 21.11 -14.22
C THR A 87 -7.66 22.57 -14.45
N ILE A 88 -6.74 23.47 -14.82
CA ILE A 88 -7.02 24.90 -15.06
C ILE A 88 -7.67 25.09 -16.43
N GLN A 89 -7.30 24.28 -17.42
CA GLN A 89 -7.97 24.25 -18.71
C GLN A 89 -9.47 23.92 -18.57
N LEU A 90 -9.82 22.92 -17.76
CA LEU A 90 -11.21 22.55 -17.48
C LEU A 90 -11.96 23.67 -16.76
N LEU A 91 -11.31 24.37 -15.80
CA LEU A 91 -11.90 25.55 -15.15
C LEU A 91 -12.23 26.66 -16.15
N TYR A 92 -11.30 26.96 -17.07
CA TYR A 92 -11.52 27.93 -18.14
C TYR A 92 -12.73 27.53 -19.01
N GLN A 93 -12.77 26.28 -19.48
CA GLN A 93 -13.86 25.79 -20.33
C GLN A 93 -15.21 25.79 -19.61
N PHE A 94 -15.23 25.44 -18.32
CA PHE A 94 -16.41 25.48 -17.47
C PHE A 94 -16.97 26.91 -17.36
N LEU A 95 -16.12 27.86 -16.98
CA LEU A 95 -16.52 29.26 -16.83
C LEU A 95 -16.87 29.91 -18.18
N LYS A 96 -16.17 29.56 -19.27
CA LYS A 96 -16.50 30.03 -20.62
C LYS A 96 -17.78 29.39 -21.18
N GLY A 97 -18.22 28.26 -20.62
CA GLY A 97 -19.37 27.50 -21.12
C GLY A 97 -19.06 26.68 -22.38
N THR A 98 -17.80 26.33 -22.60
CA THR A 98 -17.33 25.53 -23.74
C THR A 98 -16.92 24.11 -23.35
N LEU A 99 -17.33 23.66 -22.15
CA LEU A 99 -17.06 22.32 -21.65
C LEU A 99 -17.68 21.29 -22.60
N LYS A 100 -16.87 20.40 -23.18
CA LYS A 100 -17.33 19.44 -24.19
C LYS A 100 -18.15 18.30 -23.60
N ASP A 101 -17.86 17.94 -22.35
CA ASP A 101 -18.46 16.81 -21.67
C ASP A 101 -19.40 17.28 -20.55
N MET A 102 -20.71 17.25 -20.84
CA MET A 102 -21.76 17.62 -19.90
C MET A 102 -21.94 16.60 -18.75
N GLU A 103 -21.28 15.43 -18.82
CA GLU A 103 -21.24 14.42 -17.75
C GLU A 103 -20.10 14.66 -16.75
N THR A 104 -19.24 15.67 -16.97
CA THR A 104 -18.17 16.01 -16.04
C THR A 104 -18.75 16.29 -14.64
N PRO A 105 -18.32 15.56 -13.59
CA PRO A 105 -18.82 15.77 -12.24
C PRO A 105 -18.45 17.17 -11.71
N THR A 106 -19.32 17.74 -10.88
CA THR A 106 -19.12 19.10 -10.33
C THR A 106 -18.03 19.16 -9.26
N ASP A 107 -17.58 18.01 -8.75
CA ASP A 107 -16.61 17.89 -7.66
C ASP A 107 -15.32 18.68 -7.92
N LEU A 108 -14.75 18.57 -9.13
CA LEU A 108 -13.54 19.32 -9.50
C LEU A 108 -13.72 20.83 -9.33
N PHE A 109 -14.83 21.37 -9.85
CA PHE A 109 -15.10 22.81 -9.79
C PHE A 109 -15.47 23.26 -8.38
N ILE A 110 -16.04 22.39 -7.55
CA ILE A 110 -16.28 22.66 -6.12
C ILE A 110 -14.95 22.72 -5.38
N GLU A 111 -14.02 21.80 -5.67
CA GLU A 111 -12.68 21.81 -5.06
C GLU A 111 -11.88 23.06 -5.42
N LEU A 112 -11.88 23.43 -6.70
CA LEU A 112 -11.25 24.67 -7.16
C LEU A 112 -11.89 25.90 -6.53
N PHE A 113 -13.22 25.93 -6.37
CA PHE A 113 -13.91 27.02 -5.69
C PHE A 113 -13.43 27.13 -4.24
N GLN A 114 -13.44 26.02 -3.49
CA GLN A 114 -12.97 26.02 -2.10
C GLN A 114 -11.48 26.40 -1.99
N LEU A 115 -10.67 26.08 -3.00
CA LEU A 115 -9.26 26.50 -3.05
C LEU A 115 -9.12 28.02 -3.20
N PHE A 116 -9.94 28.66 -4.04
CA PHE A 116 -9.96 30.11 -4.18
C PHE A 116 -10.55 30.83 -2.95
N GLU A 117 -11.57 30.28 -2.29
CA GLU A 117 -12.07 30.81 -1.01
C GLU A 117 -10.95 30.81 0.05
N ARG A 118 -10.17 29.72 0.11
CA ARG A 118 -9.02 29.62 1.03
C ARG A 118 -7.92 30.62 0.71
N LEU A 119 -7.74 31.01 -0.56
CA LEU A 119 -6.84 32.10 -0.94
C LEU A 119 -7.29 33.44 -0.33
N GLY A 120 -8.61 33.67 -0.24
CA GLY A 120 -9.22 34.82 0.44
C GLY A 120 -9.16 34.78 1.97
N GLY A 121 -8.51 33.77 2.56
CA GLY A 121 -8.39 33.61 4.01
C GLY A 121 -9.54 32.83 4.66
N GLU A 122 -10.47 32.26 3.88
CA GLU A 122 -11.48 31.37 4.46
C GLU A 122 -10.83 30.07 4.95
N GLU A 123 -10.80 29.87 6.27
CA GLU A 123 -10.38 28.60 6.84
C GLU A 123 -11.54 27.60 6.85
N THR A 124 -11.30 26.40 6.33
CA THR A 124 -12.22 25.28 6.55
C THR A 124 -12.13 24.88 8.01
N PRO A 125 -13.22 24.99 8.79
CA PRO A 125 -13.17 24.67 10.21
C PRO A 125 -12.81 23.20 10.38
N ALA A 126 -11.88 22.93 11.30
CA ALA A 126 -11.52 21.57 11.66
C ALA A 126 -12.78 20.79 12.05
N LEU A 127 -12.87 19.54 11.57
CA LEU A 127 -13.97 18.67 11.97
C LEU A 127 -13.87 18.43 13.47
N SER A 128 -14.98 18.59 14.18
CA SER A 128 -15.02 18.22 15.60
C SER A 128 -14.69 16.73 15.76
N PRO A 129 -14.06 16.31 16.88
CA PRO A 129 -13.79 14.90 17.14
C PRO A 129 -15.03 14.01 17.01
N GLN A 130 -16.21 14.53 17.40
CA GLN A 130 -17.49 13.85 17.22
C GLN A 130 -17.84 13.64 15.74
N ARG A 131 -17.62 14.64 14.88
CA ARG A 131 -17.84 14.50 13.43
C ARG A 131 -16.84 13.54 12.80
N ILE A 132 -15.57 13.56 13.24
CA ILE A 132 -14.57 12.58 12.79
C ILE A 132 -15.04 11.18 13.17
N LYS A 133 -15.43 10.95 14.42
CA LYS A 133 -15.95 9.68 14.90
C LYS A 133 -17.14 9.19 14.08
N ILE A 134 -18.18 10.01 13.91
CA ILE A 134 -19.34 9.67 13.07
C ILE A 134 -18.92 9.32 11.64
N ARG A 135 -17.92 10.01 11.09
CA ARG A 135 -17.42 9.73 9.74
C ARG A 135 -16.66 8.41 9.65
N SER A 136 -15.87 8.08 10.68
CA SER A 136 -15.12 6.82 10.81
C SER A 136 -16.05 5.64 11.04
N ASP A 137 -17.06 5.79 11.90
CA ASP A 137 -18.05 4.76 12.24
C ASP A 137 -18.94 4.35 11.03
N ARG A 138 -18.84 5.04 9.89
CA ARG A 138 -19.50 4.64 8.63
C ARG A 138 -18.89 3.42 7.98
N TRP A 139 -17.63 3.10 8.32
CA TRP A 139 -16.90 2.01 7.72
C TRP A 139 -16.75 0.88 8.73
N VAL A 140 -17.02 -0.35 8.28
CA VAL A 140 -16.77 -1.55 9.07
C VAL A 140 -15.27 -1.62 9.37
N THR A 141 -14.95 -1.90 10.62
CA THR A 141 -13.60 -2.10 11.10
C THR A 141 -13.24 -3.58 11.05
N GLY A 142 -11.95 -3.89 10.99
CA GLY A 142 -11.48 -5.27 11.20
C GLY A 142 -11.66 -5.78 12.64
N LEU A 143 -12.37 -5.05 13.51
CA LEU A 143 -12.54 -5.30 14.94
C LEU A 143 -14.01 -5.34 15.39
N ASP A 144 -14.95 -5.31 14.46
CA ASP A 144 -16.38 -5.44 14.75
C ASP A 144 -16.70 -6.77 15.44
N LYS A 145 -17.79 -6.80 16.21
CA LYS A 145 -18.15 -7.97 17.03
C LYS A 145 -18.27 -9.24 16.20
N ASP A 146 -18.92 -9.15 15.05
CA ASP A 146 -19.15 -10.30 14.16
C ASP A 146 -17.83 -10.78 13.52
N VAL A 147 -16.97 -9.84 13.12
CA VAL A 147 -15.61 -10.15 12.60
C VAL A 147 -14.78 -10.87 13.64
N ARG A 148 -14.83 -10.40 14.90
CA ARG A 148 -14.13 -11.04 16.02
C ARG A 148 -14.65 -12.44 16.28
N LEU A 149 -15.96 -12.66 16.23
CA LEU A 149 -16.56 -13.98 16.42
C LEU A 149 -16.06 -14.97 15.35
N ILE A 150 -16.11 -14.59 14.08
CA ILE A 150 -15.59 -15.41 12.96
C ILE A 150 -14.11 -15.73 13.16
N ARG A 151 -13.31 -14.78 13.64
CA ARG A 151 -11.87 -14.99 13.89
C ARG A 151 -11.60 -15.92 15.08
N GLU A 152 -12.40 -15.87 16.13
CA GLU A 152 -12.30 -16.83 17.24
C GLU A 152 -12.68 -18.24 16.78
N GLU A 153 -13.74 -18.39 15.98
CA GLU A 153 -14.12 -19.68 15.37
C GLU A 153 -13.02 -20.23 14.45
N ASN A 154 -12.40 -19.34 13.66
CA ASN A 154 -11.26 -19.70 12.84
C ASN A 154 -10.06 -20.14 13.67
N LYS A 155 -9.73 -19.41 14.74
CA LYS A 155 -8.66 -19.80 15.66
C LYS A 155 -8.95 -21.18 16.25
N GLU A 156 -10.17 -21.41 16.73
CA GLU A 156 -10.57 -22.70 17.31
C GLU A 156 -10.36 -23.84 16.32
N ARG A 157 -10.82 -23.66 15.08
CA ARG A 157 -10.59 -24.60 13.98
C ARG A 157 -9.09 -24.81 13.70
N MET A 158 -8.28 -23.75 13.74
CA MET A 158 -6.82 -23.86 13.59
C MET A 158 -6.21 -24.74 14.67
N LEU A 159 -6.59 -24.57 15.94
CA LEU A 159 -6.04 -25.34 17.07
C LEU A 159 -6.21 -26.85 16.83
N HIS A 160 -7.41 -27.29 16.46
CA HIS A 160 -7.66 -28.70 16.15
C HIS A 160 -6.86 -29.21 14.94
N LEU A 161 -6.76 -28.42 13.87
CA LEU A 161 -5.98 -28.80 12.68
C LEU A 161 -4.47 -28.87 12.97
N LEU A 162 -3.99 -28.06 13.90
CA LEU A 162 -2.60 -28.05 14.36
C LEU A 162 -2.27 -29.26 15.23
N ILE A 163 -3.18 -29.70 16.11
CA ILE A 163 -3.03 -30.96 16.84
C ILE A 163 -2.83 -32.11 15.84
N GLN A 164 -3.72 -32.24 14.86
CA GLN A 164 -3.61 -33.26 13.81
C GLN A 164 -2.30 -33.14 13.01
N LYS A 165 -1.86 -31.92 12.71
CA LYS A 165 -0.61 -31.68 11.97
C LYS A 165 0.61 -32.14 12.78
N ILE A 166 0.63 -31.90 14.10
CA ILE A 166 1.71 -32.28 14.99
C ILE A 166 1.76 -33.80 15.16
N GLU A 167 0.60 -34.45 15.36
CA GLU A 167 0.50 -35.91 15.49
C GLU A 167 0.95 -36.65 14.23
N ASN A 168 0.58 -36.12 13.05
CA ASN A 168 0.90 -36.75 11.77
C ASN A 168 2.25 -36.32 11.19
N ARG A 169 3.09 -35.59 11.95
CA ARG A 169 4.38 -35.13 11.43
C ARG A 169 5.29 -36.33 11.16
N LYS A 170 5.83 -36.40 9.94
CA LYS A 170 6.85 -37.39 9.58
C LYS A 170 8.27 -36.92 9.89
N SER A 171 8.47 -35.61 10.06
CA SER A 171 9.77 -34.99 10.32
C SER A 171 10.12 -35.02 11.82
N LYS A 172 11.41 -35.08 12.14
CA LYS A 172 11.91 -35.11 13.52
C LYS A 172 11.30 -33.98 14.35
N PRO A 173 10.69 -34.24 15.52
CA PRO A 173 10.06 -33.24 16.38
C PRO A 173 10.92 -31.98 16.56
N SER A 174 10.27 -30.82 16.52
CA SER A 174 10.87 -29.61 17.10
C SER A 174 11.04 -29.94 18.58
N ALA A 175 12.25 -29.79 19.11
CA ALA A 175 12.50 -30.07 20.53
C ALA A 175 11.53 -29.29 21.45
N ARG A 176 10.99 -28.17 20.97
CA ARG A 176 10.11 -27.26 21.73
C ARG A 176 8.61 -27.52 21.56
N PHE A 177 8.16 -28.02 20.40
CA PHE A 177 6.73 -28.13 20.09
C PHE A 177 6.41 -29.56 19.67
N HIS A 178 6.13 -30.40 20.67
CA HIS A 178 5.77 -31.80 20.53
C HIS A 178 4.85 -32.22 21.68
N PHE A 179 4.07 -33.27 21.47
CA PHE A 179 3.25 -33.86 22.53
C PHE A 179 4.05 -34.94 23.26
N GLU A 180 3.93 -34.97 24.57
CA GLU A 180 4.48 -36.05 25.39
C GLU A 180 3.67 -37.34 25.18
N GLU A 181 4.33 -38.48 25.39
CA GLU A 181 3.68 -39.78 25.27
C GLU A 181 2.58 -39.94 26.34
N GLY A 182 1.41 -40.43 25.93
CA GLY A 182 0.26 -40.62 26.82
C GLY A 182 -0.64 -39.40 27.01
N MET A 183 -0.33 -38.24 26.43
CA MET A 183 -1.23 -37.08 26.48
C MET A 183 -2.58 -37.38 25.84
N ASN A 184 -3.66 -37.06 26.55
CA ASN A 184 -5.02 -37.11 26.02
C ASN A 184 -5.31 -35.91 25.10
N TYR A 185 -6.45 -35.92 24.42
CA TYR A 185 -6.78 -34.87 23.45
C TYR A 185 -6.92 -33.47 24.08
N GLU A 186 -7.49 -33.39 25.29
CA GLU A 186 -7.68 -32.13 26.01
C GLU A 186 -6.32 -31.52 26.40
N GLU A 187 -5.39 -32.33 26.91
CA GLU A 187 -4.02 -31.90 27.24
C GLU A 187 -3.27 -31.39 26.00
N LYS A 188 -3.46 -32.04 24.84
CA LYS A 188 -2.91 -31.58 23.56
C LYS A 188 -3.51 -30.24 23.13
N TYR A 189 -4.83 -30.08 23.29
CA TYR A 189 -5.51 -28.82 22.99
C TYR A 189 -4.98 -27.68 23.86
N GLN A 190 -4.86 -27.89 25.18
CA GLN A 190 -4.30 -26.89 26.08
C GLN A 190 -2.86 -26.51 25.68
N SER A 191 -2.02 -27.50 25.37
CA SER A 191 -0.65 -27.26 24.91
C SER A 191 -0.60 -26.40 23.64
N VAL A 192 -1.42 -26.72 22.63
CA VAL A 192 -1.46 -25.94 21.37
C VAL A 192 -2.03 -24.54 21.59
N ASN A 193 -3.04 -24.39 22.45
CA ASN A 193 -3.60 -23.08 22.80
C ASN A 193 -2.60 -22.20 23.56
N GLU A 194 -1.77 -22.78 24.43
CA GLU A 194 -0.65 -22.08 25.07
C GLU A 194 0.39 -21.64 24.02
N TRP A 195 0.81 -22.57 23.15
CA TRP A 195 1.79 -22.28 22.10
C TRP A 195 1.28 -21.29 21.04
N TRP A 196 -0.03 -21.10 20.90
CA TRP A 196 -0.61 -20.10 19.99
C TRP A 196 -0.06 -18.68 20.24
N ASN A 197 0.32 -18.37 21.48
CA ASN A 197 0.88 -17.07 21.84
C ASN A 197 2.38 -16.93 21.56
N ASP A 198 3.04 -17.97 21.04
CA ASP A 198 4.46 -17.96 20.66
C ASP A 198 4.61 -17.84 19.14
N PHE A 199 5.20 -16.74 18.66
CA PHE A 199 5.43 -16.55 17.22
C PHE A 199 6.29 -17.67 16.60
N ARG A 200 7.18 -18.30 17.38
CA ARG A 200 8.02 -19.41 16.90
C ARG A 200 7.19 -20.65 16.60
N PHE A 201 6.08 -20.85 17.30
CA PHE A 201 5.15 -21.94 17.04
C PHE A 201 4.50 -21.76 15.66
N HIS A 202 4.03 -20.55 15.35
CA HIS A 202 3.45 -20.22 14.04
C HIS A 202 4.42 -20.44 12.88
N LEU A 203 5.70 -20.10 13.07
CA LEU A 203 6.74 -20.36 12.07
C LEU A 203 7.00 -21.85 11.90
N ALA A 204 7.08 -22.61 13.00
CA ALA A 204 7.29 -24.05 12.98
C ALA A 204 6.12 -24.81 12.34
N MET A 205 4.90 -24.31 12.53
CA MET A 205 3.65 -24.92 12.06
C MET A 205 3.16 -24.39 10.71
N ALA A 206 3.92 -23.51 10.06
CA ALA A 206 3.49 -22.89 8.84
C ALA A 206 3.11 -23.87 7.72
N ILE A 207 2.15 -23.43 6.93
CA ILE A 207 1.59 -24.15 5.80
C ILE A 207 2.47 -23.90 4.59
N LYS A 208 2.90 -24.98 3.94
CA LYS A 208 3.89 -24.93 2.84
C LYS A 208 3.39 -25.59 1.54
N SER A 209 2.10 -25.93 1.47
CA SER A 209 1.53 -26.54 0.28
C SER A 209 0.11 -26.06 -0.01
N PRO A 210 -0.29 -25.99 -1.30
CA PRO A 210 -1.64 -25.61 -1.69
C PRO A 210 -2.73 -26.52 -1.10
N THR A 211 -2.46 -27.82 -1.02
CA THR A 211 -3.41 -28.81 -0.47
C THR A 211 -3.61 -28.62 1.03
N GLU A 212 -2.53 -28.37 1.76
CA GLU A 212 -2.60 -28.07 3.18
C GLU A 212 -3.27 -26.72 3.42
N LEU A 213 -2.98 -25.70 2.61
CA LEU A 213 -3.66 -24.40 2.67
C LEU A 213 -5.17 -24.57 2.54
N ASN A 214 -5.63 -25.29 1.51
CA ASN A 214 -7.06 -25.47 1.29
C ASN A 214 -7.72 -26.20 2.47
N ARG A 215 -7.06 -27.25 3.00
CA ARG A 215 -7.51 -27.96 4.21
C ARG A 215 -7.65 -27.01 5.41
N PHE A 216 -6.64 -26.15 5.61
CA PHE A 216 -6.63 -25.14 6.67
C PHE A 216 -7.58 -23.95 6.39
N LEU A 217 -8.19 -23.86 5.22
CA LEU A 217 -9.25 -22.91 4.91
C LEU A 217 -10.62 -23.59 4.78
N GLY A 218 -10.78 -24.82 5.27
CA GLY A 218 -12.07 -25.53 5.21
C GLY A 218 -12.47 -25.97 3.81
N ASN A 219 -11.49 -26.14 2.91
CA ASN A 219 -11.67 -26.42 1.48
C ASN A 219 -12.48 -25.35 0.73
N SER A 220 -12.35 -24.08 1.15
CA SER A 220 -13.08 -22.94 0.58
C SER A 220 -12.44 -22.34 -0.68
N LEU A 221 -11.21 -22.72 -1.05
CA LEU A 221 -10.57 -22.18 -2.24
C LEU A 221 -11.23 -22.71 -3.51
N SER A 222 -11.44 -21.82 -4.48
CA SER A 222 -11.96 -22.18 -5.80
C SER A 222 -11.00 -23.10 -6.56
N SER A 223 -11.55 -23.85 -7.53
CA SER A 223 -10.75 -24.70 -8.41
C SER A 223 -9.71 -23.91 -9.20
N GLU A 224 -10.02 -22.67 -9.57
CA GLU A 224 -9.11 -21.75 -10.28
C GLU A 224 -7.93 -21.34 -9.39
N THR A 225 -8.20 -20.89 -8.16
CA THR A 225 -7.16 -20.56 -7.18
C THR A 225 -6.27 -21.77 -6.88
N MET A 226 -6.89 -22.94 -6.72
CA MET A 226 -6.14 -24.19 -6.49
C MET A 226 -5.24 -24.55 -7.67
N TYR A 227 -5.74 -24.43 -8.90
CA TYR A 227 -4.95 -24.65 -10.11
C TYR A 227 -3.74 -23.71 -10.17
N LEU A 228 -3.95 -22.42 -9.89
CA LEU A 228 -2.89 -21.41 -9.92
C LEU A 228 -1.81 -21.67 -8.85
N LEU A 229 -2.21 -22.01 -7.62
CA LEU A 229 -1.28 -22.35 -6.54
C LEU A 229 -0.47 -23.63 -6.86
N LEU A 230 -1.10 -24.63 -7.49
CA LEU A 230 -0.41 -25.84 -7.93
C LEU A 230 0.57 -25.56 -9.07
N LEU A 231 0.21 -24.68 -10.00
CA LEU A 231 1.09 -24.25 -11.09
C LEU A 231 2.30 -23.49 -10.54
N ALA A 232 2.09 -22.54 -9.64
CA ALA A 232 3.17 -21.81 -8.96
C ALA A 232 4.14 -22.76 -8.25
N ARG A 233 3.60 -23.76 -7.54
CA ARG A 233 4.41 -24.79 -6.89
C ARG A 233 5.20 -25.63 -7.90
N LYS A 234 4.61 -26.02 -9.03
CA LYS A 234 5.29 -26.76 -10.11
C LYS A 234 6.44 -25.95 -10.69
N LYS A 235 6.27 -24.63 -10.74
CA LYS A 235 7.27 -23.64 -11.14
C LYS A 235 8.30 -23.31 -10.04
N GLY A 236 8.27 -24.00 -8.90
CA GLY A 236 9.25 -23.82 -7.82
C GLY A 236 9.06 -22.54 -7.00
N MET A 237 7.92 -21.85 -7.15
CA MET A 237 7.67 -20.62 -6.39
C MET A 237 7.49 -20.94 -4.89
N PRO A 238 8.19 -20.24 -3.99
CA PRO A 238 8.13 -20.50 -2.56
C PRO A 238 6.77 -20.05 -1.98
N PHE A 239 6.12 -20.97 -1.26
CA PHE A 239 4.82 -20.74 -0.61
C PHE A 239 4.93 -20.96 0.90
N PHE A 240 4.40 -20.01 1.68
CA PHE A 240 4.40 -20.07 3.13
C PHE A 240 3.26 -19.20 3.70
N ALA A 241 2.46 -19.76 4.61
CA ALA A 241 1.49 -19.00 5.40
C ALA A 241 1.45 -19.50 6.85
N THR A 242 1.40 -18.60 7.83
CA THR A 242 1.32 -19.00 9.24
C THR A 242 -0.12 -19.33 9.66
N PRO A 243 -0.33 -20.20 10.66
CA PRO A 243 -1.67 -20.49 11.18
C PRO A 243 -2.39 -19.24 11.69
N TYR A 244 -1.68 -18.33 12.35
CA TYR A 244 -2.24 -17.03 12.75
C TYR A 244 -2.77 -16.25 11.55
N TYR A 245 -2.00 -16.15 10.46
CA TYR A 245 -2.43 -15.43 9.27
C TYR A 245 -3.69 -16.05 8.67
N LEU A 246 -3.74 -17.39 8.59
CA LEU A 246 -4.92 -18.09 8.08
C LEU A 246 -6.15 -17.92 8.97
N SER A 247 -6.00 -17.72 10.28
CA SER A 247 -7.13 -17.42 11.16
C SER A 247 -7.77 -16.05 10.92
N LEU A 248 -7.05 -15.13 10.26
CA LEU A 248 -7.55 -13.81 9.87
C LEU A 248 -8.37 -13.84 8.58
N LEU A 249 -8.37 -14.96 7.85
CA LEU A 249 -9.11 -15.09 6.60
C LEU A 249 -10.55 -15.55 6.86
N ASN A 250 -11.48 -15.10 6.03
CA ASN A 250 -12.85 -15.54 6.02
C ASN A 250 -13.01 -16.77 5.09
N PRO A 251 -13.15 -18.01 5.62
CA PRO A 251 -13.32 -19.19 4.79
C PRO A 251 -14.76 -19.35 4.27
N THR A 252 -15.72 -18.56 4.75
CA THR A 252 -17.14 -18.67 4.38
C THR A 252 -17.51 -17.64 3.31
N ALA A 253 -18.60 -17.92 2.58
CA ALA A 253 -19.16 -16.98 1.60
C ALA A 253 -19.82 -15.75 2.27
N GLU A 254 -20.12 -15.85 3.57
CA GLU A 254 -20.69 -14.78 4.39
C GLU A 254 -19.63 -14.25 5.37
N GLY A 255 -19.76 -13.00 5.81
CA GLY A 255 -18.85 -12.37 6.78
C GLY A 255 -18.19 -11.10 6.22
N TYR A 256 -16.93 -10.87 6.60
CA TYR A 256 -16.15 -9.72 6.13
C TYR A 256 -15.41 -10.05 4.83
N ASP A 257 -15.20 -9.01 4.03
CA ASP A 257 -14.29 -9.06 2.90
C ASP A 257 -12.84 -9.10 3.41
N ASP A 258 -12.11 -10.12 2.98
CA ASP A 258 -10.72 -10.34 3.33
C ASP A 258 -9.78 -10.32 2.12
N GLU A 259 -10.26 -9.90 0.94
CA GLU A 259 -9.49 -9.95 -0.31
C GLU A 259 -8.15 -9.20 -0.20
N ALA A 260 -8.16 -8.07 0.51
CA ALA A 260 -6.96 -7.26 0.74
C ALA A 260 -5.87 -8.00 1.51
N ILE A 261 -6.21 -8.91 2.43
CA ILE A 261 -5.21 -9.73 3.14
C ILE A 261 -4.99 -11.07 2.43
N ARG A 262 -6.02 -11.64 1.82
CA ARG A 262 -5.93 -12.89 1.06
C ARG A 262 -4.96 -12.79 -0.12
N SER A 263 -4.95 -11.65 -0.81
CA SER A 263 -4.04 -11.34 -1.92
C SER A 263 -2.55 -11.34 -1.55
N TYR A 264 -2.18 -11.28 -0.26
CA TYR A 264 -0.78 -11.37 0.18
C TYR A 264 -0.22 -12.79 0.13
N ILE A 265 -1.08 -13.81 0.13
CA ILE A 265 -0.68 -15.23 0.13
C ILE A 265 -1.13 -15.98 -1.12
N LEU A 266 -2.10 -15.45 -1.88
CA LEU A 266 -2.57 -16.04 -3.13
C LEU A 266 -1.88 -15.38 -4.32
N TYR A 267 -1.33 -16.20 -5.23
CA TYR A 267 -0.68 -15.67 -6.42
C TYR A 267 -1.68 -15.10 -7.42
N SER A 268 -1.24 -14.12 -8.22
CA SER A 268 -1.96 -13.70 -9.43
C SER A 268 -1.46 -14.49 -10.65
N PRO A 269 -2.29 -14.71 -11.69
CA PRO A 269 -1.87 -15.35 -12.93
C PRO A 269 -0.61 -14.70 -13.52
N ARG A 270 -0.61 -13.36 -13.60
CA ARG A 270 0.52 -12.56 -14.10
C ARG A 270 1.80 -12.81 -13.31
N LEU A 271 1.73 -12.93 -11.98
CA LEU A 271 2.91 -13.22 -11.16
C LEU A 271 3.49 -14.60 -11.50
N VAL A 272 2.64 -15.63 -11.62
CA VAL A 272 3.09 -17.00 -11.92
C VAL A 272 3.65 -17.12 -13.33
N GLU A 273 3.06 -16.43 -14.29
CA GLU A 273 3.54 -16.36 -15.68
C GLU A 273 4.87 -15.63 -15.77
N THR A 274 4.97 -14.44 -15.19
CA THR A 274 6.16 -13.58 -15.31
C THR A 274 7.35 -14.14 -14.52
N TYR A 275 7.11 -14.70 -13.33
CA TYR A 275 8.18 -15.01 -12.37
C TYR A 275 8.35 -16.48 -12.06
N GLY A 276 7.40 -17.33 -12.44
CA GLY A 276 7.53 -18.76 -12.18
C GLY A 276 8.65 -19.42 -13.00
N ASP A 277 9.13 -18.81 -14.07
CA ASP A 277 10.24 -19.34 -14.85
C ASP A 277 11.60 -18.73 -14.41
N ILE A 278 11.57 -17.81 -13.44
CA ILE A 278 12.77 -17.19 -12.88
C ILE A 278 13.36 -18.10 -11.80
N VAL A 279 14.49 -18.72 -12.15
CA VAL A 279 15.37 -19.46 -11.23
C VAL A 279 16.29 -18.49 -10.47
N ALA A 280 15.73 -17.39 -9.93
CA ALA A 280 16.48 -16.47 -9.07
C ALA A 280 16.56 -17.04 -7.65
N TRP A 281 15.43 -17.52 -7.12
CA TRP A 281 15.28 -17.94 -5.73
C TRP A 281 16.29 -19.02 -5.29
N GLU A 282 16.61 -19.98 -6.15
CA GLU A 282 17.61 -21.03 -5.86
C GLU A 282 19.05 -20.61 -6.20
N LYS A 283 19.26 -19.59 -7.04
CA LYS A 283 20.60 -19.11 -7.42
C LYS A 283 21.10 -17.93 -6.56
N GLU A 284 20.20 -17.18 -5.94
CA GLU A 284 20.52 -16.15 -4.95
C GLU A 284 21.08 -16.78 -3.67
N ASP A 285 20.57 -17.94 -3.24
CA ASP A 285 21.07 -18.60 -2.03
C ASP A 285 22.36 -19.42 -2.25
N ILE A 286 22.78 -19.65 -3.51
CA ILE A 286 24.05 -20.31 -3.83
C ILE A 286 25.18 -19.29 -3.75
N VAL A 287 25.86 -19.30 -2.60
CA VAL A 287 27.00 -18.44 -2.30
C VAL A 287 28.31 -19.20 -2.42
N LYS A 288 29.26 -18.63 -3.15
CA LYS A 288 30.66 -19.09 -3.19
C LYS A 288 31.54 -18.04 -2.52
N PRO A 289 32.49 -18.43 -1.65
CA PRO A 289 33.41 -17.48 -1.03
C PRO A 289 34.12 -16.63 -2.09
N GLY A 290 34.03 -15.30 -1.97
CA GLY A 290 34.67 -14.35 -2.87
C GLY A 290 33.98 -14.10 -4.23
N GLU A 291 32.83 -14.74 -4.51
CA GLU A 291 32.04 -14.49 -5.72
C GLU A 291 30.65 -13.93 -5.37
N PRO A 292 30.12 -12.97 -6.15
CA PRO A 292 28.73 -12.55 -6.00
C PRO A 292 27.77 -13.68 -6.37
N ASN A 293 26.68 -13.84 -5.60
CA ASN A 293 25.57 -14.73 -5.97
C ASN A 293 24.79 -14.19 -7.18
N ALA A 294 23.72 -14.88 -7.61
CA ALA A 294 22.91 -14.43 -8.75
C ALA A 294 22.18 -13.08 -8.55
N ALA A 295 22.01 -12.61 -7.29
CA ALA A 295 21.53 -11.26 -6.97
C ALA A 295 22.66 -10.21 -6.96
N GLY A 296 23.89 -10.59 -7.28
CA GLY A 296 25.06 -9.72 -7.23
C GLY A 296 25.64 -9.54 -5.82
N TRP A 297 25.24 -10.36 -4.84
CA TRP A 297 25.65 -10.24 -3.44
C TRP A 297 26.98 -10.92 -3.18
N LEU A 298 27.98 -10.16 -2.74
CA LEU A 298 29.16 -10.69 -2.09
C LEU A 298 28.87 -10.82 -0.58
N LEU A 299 29.11 -12.02 -0.04
CA LEU A 299 29.02 -12.24 1.41
C LEU A 299 30.07 -11.38 2.12
N PRO A 300 29.68 -10.59 3.14
CA PRO A 300 30.59 -9.66 3.77
C PRO A 300 31.60 -10.33 4.71
N ASP A 301 32.83 -9.81 4.72
CA ASP A 301 33.91 -10.23 5.61
C ASP A 301 33.69 -9.70 7.04
N GLY A 302 32.73 -10.27 7.78
CA GLY A 302 32.54 -10.12 9.23
C GLY A 302 32.12 -8.73 9.78
N ASN A 303 32.52 -7.63 9.13
CA ASN A 303 32.37 -6.25 9.59
C ASN A 303 30.99 -5.65 9.30
N ASN A 304 30.21 -6.25 8.39
CA ASN A 304 28.85 -5.81 8.03
C ASN A 304 27.75 -6.67 8.65
N ILE A 305 28.11 -7.44 9.68
CA ILE A 305 27.17 -8.22 10.49
C ILE A 305 26.85 -7.40 11.73
N HIS A 306 25.69 -6.73 11.73
CA HIS A 306 25.23 -5.97 12.88
C HIS A 306 24.26 -6.79 13.71
N ARG A 307 24.61 -7.01 14.97
CA ARG A 307 23.75 -7.70 15.94
C ARG A 307 23.05 -6.65 16.81
N ARG A 308 21.83 -6.27 16.41
CA ARG A 308 21.03 -5.24 17.13
C ARG A 308 20.01 -5.86 18.10
N TYR A 309 19.66 -7.13 17.92
CA TYR A 309 18.83 -7.93 18.83
C TYR A 309 19.50 -9.30 19.08
N PRO A 310 19.27 -9.96 20.23
CA PRO A 310 19.97 -11.20 20.60
C PRO A 310 19.82 -12.33 19.58
N GLU A 311 18.64 -12.44 18.97
CA GLU A 311 18.25 -13.49 18.02
C GLU A 311 18.25 -13.08 16.54
N VAL A 312 18.65 -11.84 16.22
CA VAL A 312 18.67 -11.34 14.83
C VAL A 312 20.03 -10.71 14.51
N ALA A 313 20.70 -11.28 13.52
CA ALA A 313 21.84 -10.66 12.87
C ALA A 313 21.37 -10.00 11.57
N ILE A 314 21.69 -8.73 11.40
CA ILE A 314 21.47 -8.00 10.16
C ILE A 314 22.74 -8.15 9.35
N LEU A 315 22.67 -8.89 8.25
CA LEU A 315 23.72 -8.95 7.25
C LEU A 315 23.46 -7.84 6.23
N ILE A 316 24.39 -6.90 6.15
CA ILE A 316 24.42 -5.94 5.06
C ILE A 316 25.41 -6.49 4.04
N PRO A 317 24.97 -6.99 2.88
CA PRO A 317 25.88 -7.41 1.82
C PRO A 317 26.77 -6.22 1.40
N ASP A 318 28.03 -6.49 1.07
CA ASP A 318 28.99 -5.46 0.62
C ASP A 318 28.55 -4.80 -0.70
N THR A 319 27.62 -5.43 -1.42
CA THR A 319 26.94 -4.88 -2.58
C THR A 319 25.49 -4.54 -2.20
N MET A 320 25.03 -3.35 -2.58
CA MET A 320 23.79 -2.73 -2.11
C MET A 320 22.54 -3.64 -2.28
N GLY A 321 22.10 -4.29 -1.21
CA GLY A 321 20.84 -5.05 -1.14
C GLY A 321 20.37 -5.23 0.32
N ARG A 322 19.07 -5.11 0.59
CA ARG A 322 18.47 -5.34 1.94
C ARG A 322 17.56 -6.56 1.88
N ALA A 323 17.64 -7.47 2.85
CA ALA A 323 16.69 -8.59 3.02
C ALA A 323 15.67 -8.33 4.14
N CYS A 324 14.41 -8.78 3.97
CA CYS A 324 13.31 -8.66 4.94
C CYS A 324 12.78 -10.04 5.39
N GLY A 325 12.41 -10.16 6.66
CA GLY A 325 12.00 -11.40 7.34
C GLY A 325 10.52 -11.81 7.23
N ALA A 326 9.79 -11.32 6.22
CA ALA A 326 8.43 -11.75 5.91
C ALA A 326 8.21 -11.75 4.39
N TYR A 327 7.68 -12.84 3.85
CA TYR A 327 7.37 -12.97 2.42
C TYR A 327 5.96 -12.42 2.16
N ALA A 328 5.88 -11.28 1.49
CA ALA A 328 4.64 -10.70 1.00
C ALA A 328 4.62 -10.82 -0.53
N LEU A 329 3.47 -11.10 -1.14
CA LEU A 329 3.33 -11.12 -2.59
C LEU A 329 3.80 -9.81 -3.25
N LEU A 330 3.54 -8.66 -2.61
CA LEU A 330 4.02 -7.33 -3.01
C LEU A 330 5.55 -7.18 -2.91
N ALA A 331 6.23 -7.99 -2.10
CA ALA A 331 7.70 -7.98 -2.05
C ALA A 331 8.31 -8.50 -3.37
N ASN A 332 7.60 -9.36 -4.11
CA ASN A 332 8.02 -9.79 -5.44
C ASN A 332 8.01 -8.63 -6.44
N GLU A 333 7.02 -7.73 -6.38
CA GLU A 333 6.98 -6.54 -7.22
C GLU A 333 8.04 -5.50 -6.80
N CYS A 334 8.24 -5.34 -5.49
CA CYS A 334 9.16 -4.34 -4.93
C CYS A 334 10.65 -4.66 -5.16
N MET A 335 11.04 -5.94 -5.18
CA MET A 335 12.40 -6.36 -5.56
C MET A 335 12.70 -6.05 -7.04
N ILE A 336 11.69 -6.08 -7.91
CA ILE A 336 11.85 -5.94 -9.36
C ILE A 336 11.82 -4.48 -9.79
N PHE A 337 11.12 -3.61 -9.04
CA PHE A 337 11.29 -2.16 -9.20
C PHE A 337 12.75 -1.72 -9.03
N LYS A 338 13.54 -2.44 -8.22
CA LYS A 338 14.99 -2.22 -8.13
C LYS A 338 15.80 -2.85 -9.25
N ALA A 339 15.37 -4.01 -9.77
CA ALA A 339 16.06 -4.66 -10.89
C ALA A 339 15.96 -3.87 -12.21
N ASN A 340 14.88 -3.11 -12.42
CA ASN A 340 14.66 -2.32 -13.65
C ASN A 340 15.09 -0.84 -13.56
N ALA A 341 15.67 -0.39 -12.44
CA ALA A 341 16.07 1.01 -12.24
C ALA A 341 17.58 1.27 -12.44
N SER A 342 18.32 0.39 -13.13
CA SER A 342 19.77 0.55 -13.32
C SER A 342 20.18 0.80 -14.77
N THR A 343 19.48 1.68 -15.47
CA THR A 343 20.02 2.35 -16.66
C THR A 343 19.56 3.80 -16.74
N SER A 344 20.16 4.67 -15.93
CA SER A 344 20.41 6.06 -16.33
C SER A 344 21.47 6.70 -15.44
N ASN A 345 22.51 7.23 -16.10
CA ASN A 345 23.53 8.06 -15.50
C ASN A 345 22.90 9.26 -14.76
N SER A 346 23.33 9.49 -13.52
CA SER A 346 23.63 10.87 -13.10
C SER A 346 24.68 10.89 -11.99
N SER A 347 25.80 11.50 -12.36
CA SER A 347 26.89 11.95 -11.53
C SER A 347 26.45 13.02 -10.53
N HIS A 348 27.22 13.11 -9.43
CA HIS A 348 27.21 14.14 -8.37
C HIS A 348 26.22 13.96 -7.21
N CYS A 349 26.75 13.54 -6.06
CA CYS A 349 26.81 14.45 -4.91
C CYS A 349 27.78 13.93 -3.83
N PHE A 350 28.84 14.71 -3.59
CA PHE A 350 29.72 14.61 -2.42
C PHE A 350 28.93 14.94 -1.15
N LEU A 351 29.08 14.16 -0.09
CA LEU A 351 28.85 14.64 1.27
C LEU A 351 30.07 14.37 2.17
N LYS A 352 30.71 15.50 2.49
CA LYS A 352 31.87 15.72 3.34
C LYS A 352 31.80 14.98 4.68
N ARG A 353 32.92 14.32 5.01
CA ARG A 353 33.40 14.11 6.39
C ARG A 353 33.52 15.45 7.14
N ARG A 354 32.95 15.52 8.34
CA ARG A 354 33.39 16.28 9.54
C ARG A 354 32.80 15.51 10.73
N GLY A 355 33.56 14.82 11.58
CA GLY A 355 34.46 15.36 12.62
C GLY A 355 33.61 15.65 13.87
N ILE A 356 33.77 14.98 15.03
CA ILE A 356 34.81 15.15 16.08
C ILE A 356 34.61 13.96 17.08
N ILE A 357 35.49 12.96 17.21
CA ILE A 357 36.63 12.77 18.16
C ILE A 357 36.49 13.38 19.57
N ASN A 358 36.28 12.55 20.61
CA ASN A 358 37.19 12.34 21.76
C ASN A 358 36.47 11.64 22.92
N CYS A 359 36.93 10.43 23.26
CA CYS A 359 36.90 9.92 24.63
C CYS A 359 38.37 9.71 25.03
N GLY A 360 38.84 10.50 25.97
CA GLY A 360 40.05 10.24 26.73
C GLY A 360 39.65 9.70 28.10
N ASP A 361 40.39 8.69 28.52
CA ASP A 361 40.47 7.97 29.81
C ASP A 361 39.20 7.42 30.46
#